data_AF-A0A553UWE2-F1
#
_entry.id   AF-A0A553UWE2-F1
#
_cell.length_a   1.000
_cell.length_b   1.000
_cell.length_c   1.000
_cell.angle_alpha   90.00
_cell.angle_beta   90.00
_cell.angle_gamma   90.00
#
_symmetry.space_group_name_H-M   'P 1'
#
loop_
_entity.id
_entity.type
_entity.pdbx_description
1 polymer ?
#
loop_
_entity_poly.entity_id
_entity_poly.type
_entity_poly.pdbx_seq_one_letter_code
_entity_poly.pdbx_strand_id
1 'polypeptide(L)'
;MSQSNDLESFDLIELLSVLAKGAKTGALRIYRGQQIFTLWLLSGRVRRMDGAGFDTGAAVLAQLLEDPSGRFHFEADEVVPFPNLNQSHDAFAYAALKRMPPPPLKFDGPGRLEPPERFAELTLDLYEQEVLRGVAEGKPLSELAAARDPRAAPLLGRLTRLRLIGERRTRVARLVVQVQRQAGGRQGSSAAIDETIFRRWREAVGGHIEYIQVREERSGKVYQMPVSAAADAGTSLQLSPELLIRTGLRAGDAVLVRPVTALMGAEPNSS
;
A
#
# COMPACT_ATOMS: atom_id res chain seq x y z
N MET A 1 -25.91 3.93 21.09
CA MET A 1 -24.45 4.25 21.10
C MET A 1 -24.26 5.43 20.18
N SER A 2 -24.00 6.63 20.72
CA SER A 2 -23.80 7.83 19.89
C SER A 2 -22.45 7.69 19.18
N GLN A 3 -22.47 7.47 17.87
CA GLN A 3 -21.27 7.65 17.06
C GLN A 3 -20.93 9.14 17.07
N SER A 4 -19.76 9.50 17.58
CA SER A 4 -19.29 10.90 17.56
C SER A 4 -18.99 11.27 16.12
N ASN A 5 -19.77 12.19 15.53
CA ASN A 5 -19.57 12.65 14.16
C ASN A 5 -18.64 13.87 14.15
N ASP A 6 -17.44 13.73 14.69
CA ASP A 6 -16.46 14.82 14.81
C ASP A 6 -15.24 14.53 13.93
N LEU A 7 -14.78 15.53 13.18
CA LEU A 7 -13.61 15.41 12.29
C LEU A 7 -12.28 15.30 13.04
N GLU A 8 -12.24 15.64 14.32
CA GLU A 8 -11.07 15.44 15.19
C GLU A 8 -10.76 13.94 15.39
N SER A 9 -11.80 13.09 15.27
CA SER A 9 -11.69 11.63 15.43
C SER A 9 -11.81 10.87 14.10
N PHE A 10 -12.21 11.54 13.02
CA PHE A 10 -12.48 10.93 11.72
C PHE A 10 -11.73 11.62 10.59
N ASP A 11 -11.00 10.81 9.82
CA ASP A 11 -10.30 11.28 8.63
C ASP A 11 -11.28 11.62 7.50
N LEU A 12 -11.32 12.89 7.09
CA LEU A 12 -12.24 13.39 6.06
C LEU A 12 -12.05 12.72 4.69
N ILE A 13 -10.83 12.34 4.31
CA ILE A 13 -10.58 11.60 3.05
C ILE A 13 -11.17 10.19 3.15
N GLU A 14 -11.08 9.56 4.32
CA GLU A 14 -11.66 8.24 4.54
C GLU A 14 -13.19 8.28 4.57
N LEU A 15 -13.77 9.28 5.23
CA LEU A 15 -15.21 9.53 5.22
C LEU A 15 -15.72 9.71 3.78
N LEU A 16 -15.04 10.54 2.98
CA LEU A 16 -15.37 10.74 1.58
C LEU A 16 -15.30 9.44 0.78
N SER A 17 -14.25 8.63 1.00
CA SER A 17 -14.12 7.32 0.34
C SER A 17 -15.24 6.34 0.72
N VAL A 18 -15.65 6.34 1.99
CA VAL A 18 -16.77 5.49 2.48
C VAL A 18 -18.08 5.90 1.82
N LEU A 19 -18.39 7.20 1.77
CA LEU A 19 -19.61 7.71 1.12
C LEU A 19 -19.60 7.41 -0.39
N ALA A 20 -18.45 7.60 -1.05
CA ALA A 20 -18.31 7.35 -2.48
C ALA A 20 -18.46 5.87 -2.85
N LYS A 21 -17.80 4.98 -2.11
CA LYS A 21 -17.90 3.51 -2.32
C LYS A 21 -19.29 2.97 -2.02
N GLY A 22 -20.02 3.59 -1.08
CA GLY A 22 -21.43 3.31 -0.83
C GLY A 22 -22.39 3.91 -1.86
N ALA A 23 -21.89 4.48 -2.97
CA ALA A 23 -22.64 5.17 -4.01
C ALA A 23 -23.65 6.19 -3.47
N LYS A 24 -23.30 6.89 -2.37
CA LYS A 24 -24.22 7.78 -1.69
C LYS A 24 -24.61 8.98 -2.56
N THR A 25 -25.87 9.40 -2.43
CA THR A 25 -26.44 10.61 -3.02
C THR A 25 -26.95 11.48 -1.89
N GLY A 26 -26.60 12.77 -1.89
CA GLY A 26 -26.95 13.71 -0.83
C GLY A 26 -25.84 14.70 -0.51
N ALA A 27 -25.95 15.37 0.64
CA ALA A 27 -25.04 16.42 1.08
C ALA A 27 -24.34 16.05 2.39
N LEU A 28 -23.01 16.09 2.40
CA LEU A 28 -22.21 16.07 3.62
C LEU A 28 -22.01 17.51 4.08
N ARG A 29 -22.60 17.87 5.23
CA ARG A 29 -22.39 19.16 5.89
C ARG A 29 -21.34 19.02 6.99
N ILE A 30 -20.47 19.99 7.09
CA ILE A 30 -19.43 20.09 8.12
C ILE A 30 -19.55 21.47 8.78
N TYR A 31 -19.77 21.47 10.08
CA TYR A 31 -19.98 22.66 10.91
C TYR A 31 -18.74 22.93 11.75
N ARG A 32 -18.07 24.06 11.49
CA ARG A 32 -16.89 24.53 12.23
C ARG A 32 -17.17 25.92 12.79
N GLY A 33 -17.61 25.99 14.04
CA GLY A 33 -18.10 27.25 14.63
C GLY A 33 -19.31 27.77 13.84
N GLN A 34 -19.19 28.98 13.29
CA GLN A 34 -20.22 29.61 12.43
C GLN A 34 -20.07 29.27 10.94
N GLN A 35 -18.99 28.56 10.57
CA GLN A 35 -18.73 28.19 9.18
C GLN A 35 -19.41 26.86 8.85
N ILE A 36 -20.05 26.80 7.69
CA ILE A 36 -20.66 25.59 7.14
C ILE A 36 -19.99 25.29 5.82
N PHE A 37 -19.51 24.06 5.69
CA PHE A 37 -18.96 23.51 4.46
C PHE A 37 -19.93 22.44 3.97
N THR A 38 -20.20 22.41 2.68
CA THR A 38 -21.14 21.42 2.12
C THR A 38 -20.52 20.75 0.91
N LEU A 39 -20.52 19.43 0.90
CA LEU A 39 -20.07 18.59 -0.19
C LEU A 39 -21.27 17.78 -0.70
N TRP A 40 -21.61 17.91 -1.98
CA TRP A 40 -22.68 17.14 -2.59
C TRP A 40 -22.14 15.96 -3.39
N LEU A 41 -22.79 14.82 -3.20
CA LEU A 41 -22.53 13.57 -3.89
C LEU A 41 -23.76 13.14 -4.70
N LEU A 42 -23.52 12.56 -5.87
CA LEU A 42 -24.53 11.85 -6.66
C LEU A 42 -23.95 10.52 -7.10
N SER A 43 -24.55 9.42 -6.64
CA SER A 43 -24.07 8.05 -6.88
C SER A 43 -22.58 7.89 -6.55
N GLY A 44 -22.14 8.49 -5.44
CA GLY A 44 -20.76 8.46 -4.97
C GLY A 44 -19.77 9.38 -5.70
N ARG A 45 -20.23 10.15 -6.69
CA ARG A 45 -19.41 11.14 -7.41
C ARG A 45 -19.57 12.53 -6.80
N VAL A 46 -18.46 13.26 -6.69
CA VAL A 46 -18.45 14.66 -6.22
C VAL A 46 -19.05 15.57 -7.28
N ARG A 47 -20.12 16.27 -6.90
CA ARG A 47 -20.88 17.16 -7.79
C ARG A 47 -20.64 18.63 -7.53
N ARG A 48 -20.32 18.97 -6.29
CA ARG A 48 -20.05 20.32 -5.82
C ARG A 48 -19.44 20.28 -4.41
N MET A 49 -18.62 21.27 -4.08
CA MET A 49 -18.23 21.54 -2.71
C MET A 49 -18.19 23.04 -2.50
N ASP A 50 -18.85 23.52 -1.45
CA ASP A 50 -18.88 24.93 -1.08
C ASP A 50 -18.29 25.10 0.32
N GLY A 51 -17.49 26.15 0.48
CA GLY A 51 -16.87 26.52 1.75
C GLY A 51 -17.54 27.70 2.43
N ALA A 52 -16.91 28.19 3.49
CA ALA A 52 -17.28 29.47 4.08
C ALA A 52 -16.97 30.60 3.10
N GLY A 53 -17.97 31.40 2.72
CA GLY A 53 -17.81 32.52 1.80
C GLY A 53 -17.93 32.11 0.33
N PHE A 54 -16.94 32.48 -0.50
CA PHE A 54 -16.97 32.28 -1.96
C PHE A 54 -16.10 31.11 -2.44
N ASP A 55 -15.43 30.42 -1.54
CA ASP A 55 -14.56 29.30 -1.90
C ASP A 55 -15.37 28.09 -2.33
N THR A 56 -14.91 27.43 -3.41
CA THR A 56 -15.57 26.24 -3.96
C THR A 56 -14.59 25.17 -4.43
N GLY A 57 -15.09 23.95 -4.57
CA GLY A 57 -14.37 22.79 -5.06
C GLY A 57 -13.24 22.34 -4.14
N ALA A 58 -12.17 21.79 -4.73
CA ALA A 58 -11.12 21.14 -3.96
C ALA A 58 -10.25 22.10 -3.11
N ALA A 59 -10.38 23.42 -3.29
CA ALA A 59 -9.74 24.40 -2.40
C ALA A 59 -10.38 24.36 -1.01
N VAL A 60 -11.69 24.20 -0.96
CA VAL A 60 -12.46 24.04 0.27
C VAL A 60 -12.06 22.77 1.00
N LEU A 61 -11.90 21.66 0.27
CA LEU A 61 -11.43 20.41 0.87
C LEU A 61 -10.03 20.58 1.46
N ALA A 62 -9.12 21.29 0.79
CA ALA A 62 -7.78 21.55 1.32
C ALA A 62 -7.83 22.34 2.65
N GLN A 63 -8.69 23.36 2.75
CA GLN A 63 -8.88 24.12 4.00
C GLN A 63 -9.35 23.25 5.16
N LEU A 64 -10.25 22.30 4.91
CA LEU A 64 -10.72 21.35 5.93
C LEU A 64 -9.68 20.30 6.29
N LEU A 65 -8.79 19.95 5.37
CA LEU A 65 -7.70 19.00 5.65
C LEU A 65 -6.55 19.65 6.40
N GLU A 66 -6.34 20.96 6.23
CA GLU A 66 -5.33 21.73 6.96
C GLU A 66 -5.71 21.92 8.44
N ASP A 67 -6.99 22.16 8.72
CA ASP A 67 -7.56 22.23 10.06
C ASP A 67 -8.78 21.29 10.18
N PRO A 68 -8.55 20.00 10.51
CA PRO A 68 -9.59 18.98 10.57
C PRO A 68 -10.39 19.08 11.87
N SER A 69 -11.27 20.07 11.95
CA SER A 69 -12.14 20.33 13.10
C SER A 69 -13.60 20.50 12.69
N GLY A 70 -14.51 20.27 13.63
CA GLY A 70 -15.95 20.45 13.44
C GLY A 70 -16.75 19.16 13.38
N ARG A 71 -18.07 19.33 13.37
CA ARG A 71 -19.05 18.23 13.34
C ARG A 71 -19.54 17.99 11.94
N PHE A 72 -19.77 16.74 11.56
CA PHE A 72 -20.33 16.42 10.25
C PHE A 72 -21.67 15.71 10.33
N HIS A 73 -22.48 15.90 9.30
CA HIS A 73 -23.74 15.18 9.11
C HIS A 73 -23.98 14.95 7.63
N PHE A 74 -24.51 13.78 7.27
CA PHE A 74 -24.86 13.46 5.89
C PHE A 74 -26.38 13.44 5.75
N GLU A 75 -26.89 14.32 4.89
CA GLU A 75 -28.31 14.38 4.51
C GLU A 75 -28.51 13.64 3.20
N ALA A 76 -29.19 12.50 3.27
CA ALA A 76 -29.44 11.65 2.12
C ALA A 76 -30.44 12.31 1.14
N ASP A 77 -30.27 12.01 -0.14
CA ASP A 77 -31.19 12.37 -1.24
C ASP A 77 -31.37 13.88 -1.47
N GLU A 78 -30.54 14.71 -0.84
CA GLU A 78 -30.50 16.14 -1.14
C GLU A 78 -30.00 16.39 -2.58
N VAL A 79 -30.74 17.23 -3.31
CA VAL A 79 -30.42 17.62 -4.67
C VAL A 79 -29.32 18.66 -4.67
N VAL A 80 -28.24 18.40 -5.41
CA VAL A 80 -27.14 19.36 -5.60
C VAL A 80 -27.62 20.62 -6.33
N PRO A 81 -27.45 21.83 -5.75
CA PRO A 81 -27.71 23.06 -6.47
C PRO A 81 -26.59 23.32 -7.48
N PHE A 82 -26.94 23.71 -8.71
CA PHE A 82 -26.01 24.15 -9.76
C PHE A 82 -24.72 23.31 -9.84
N PRO A 83 -24.82 22.01 -10.20
CA PRO A 83 -23.67 21.11 -10.20
C PRO A 83 -22.61 21.62 -11.18
N ASN A 84 -21.36 21.74 -10.71
CA ASN A 84 -20.22 22.23 -11.48
C ASN A 84 -19.04 21.26 -11.51
N LEU A 85 -19.15 20.11 -10.82
CA LEU A 85 -18.18 19.03 -10.83
C LEU A 85 -18.84 17.71 -11.23
N ASN A 86 -18.01 16.80 -11.72
CA ASN A 86 -18.38 15.41 -11.93
C ASN A 86 -17.14 14.51 -11.76
N GLN A 87 -16.62 14.43 -10.53
CA GLN A 87 -15.35 13.77 -10.25
C GLN A 87 -15.52 12.58 -9.30
N SER A 88 -14.68 11.57 -9.44
CA SER A 88 -14.46 10.55 -8.44
C SER A 88 -13.89 11.18 -7.16
N HIS A 89 -14.13 10.52 -6.03
CA HIS A 89 -13.57 10.96 -4.76
C HIS A 89 -12.03 11.00 -4.75
N ASP A 90 -11.39 10.02 -5.42
CA ASP A 90 -9.93 9.95 -5.53
C ASP A 90 -9.37 11.17 -6.28
N ALA A 91 -9.96 11.53 -7.44
CA ALA A 91 -9.54 12.71 -8.21
C ALA A 91 -9.78 14.02 -7.45
N PHE A 92 -10.94 14.15 -6.79
CA PHE A 92 -11.29 15.34 -6.03
C PHE A 92 -10.34 15.55 -4.83
N ALA A 93 -10.08 14.50 -4.05
CA ALA A 93 -9.15 14.53 -2.92
C ALA A 93 -7.70 14.74 -3.38
N TYR A 94 -7.30 14.15 -4.50
CA TYR A 94 -5.97 14.38 -5.09
C TYR A 94 -5.76 15.85 -5.48
N ALA A 95 -6.77 16.50 -6.08
CA ALA A 95 -6.74 17.93 -6.40
C ALA A 95 -6.65 18.82 -5.14
N ALA A 96 -7.25 18.40 -4.02
CA ALA A 96 -7.11 19.09 -2.74
C ALA A 96 -5.70 18.93 -2.17
N LEU A 97 -5.17 17.70 -2.15
CA LEU A 97 -3.81 17.42 -1.66
C LEU A 97 -2.71 18.09 -2.49
N LYS A 98 -2.94 18.40 -3.78
CA LYS A 98 -2.01 19.20 -4.60
C LYS A 98 -1.87 20.64 -4.11
N ARG A 99 -2.82 21.15 -3.30
CA ARG A 99 -2.79 22.50 -2.71
C ARG A 99 -2.19 22.55 -1.31
N MET A 100 -1.87 21.40 -0.72
CA MET A 100 -1.32 21.29 0.62
C MET A 100 0.18 20.97 0.56
N PRO A 101 0.94 21.20 1.65
CA PRO A 101 2.25 20.60 1.82
C PRO A 101 2.17 19.09 1.55
N PRO A 102 3.11 18.52 0.77
CA PRO A 102 3.05 17.12 0.42
C PRO A 102 3.13 16.26 1.69
N PRO A 103 2.19 15.31 1.88
CA PRO A 103 2.25 14.42 3.01
C PRO A 103 3.50 13.52 2.91
N PRO A 104 4.08 13.08 4.03
CA PRO A 104 5.18 12.13 4.01
C PRO A 104 4.72 10.79 3.42
N LEU A 105 5.69 9.98 2.98
CA LEU A 105 5.43 8.59 2.63
C LEU A 105 4.89 7.83 3.84
N LYS A 106 3.84 7.02 3.64
CA LYS A 106 3.31 6.15 4.70
C LYS A 106 4.16 4.90 4.94
N PHE A 107 4.98 4.51 3.97
CA PHE A 107 5.89 3.36 4.04
C PHE A 107 6.97 3.48 2.94
N ASP A 108 8.05 2.74 3.12
CA ASP A 108 9.31 2.97 2.40
C ASP A 108 9.56 1.88 1.35
N GLY A 109 8.96 0.70 1.56
CA GLY A 109 9.14 -0.49 0.75
C GLY A 109 8.35 -0.49 -0.57
N PRO A 110 8.32 -1.64 -1.28
CA PRO A 110 7.56 -1.79 -2.51
C PRO A 110 6.07 -1.49 -2.29
N GLY A 111 5.48 -0.78 -3.26
CA GLY A 111 4.05 -0.49 -3.29
C GLY A 111 3.27 -1.48 -4.16
N ARG A 112 1.97 -1.60 -3.90
CA ARG A 112 1.00 -2.20 -4.81
C ARG A 112 0.04 -1.11 -5.27
N LEU A 113 -0.05 -0.89 -6.57
CA LEU A 113 -1.06 -0.02 -7.16
C LEU A 113 -2.44 -0.65 -7.04
N GLU A 114 -3.42 0.19 -6.74
CA GLU A 114 -4.84 -0.14 -6.88
C GLU A 114 -5.24 -0.35 -8.36
N PRO A 115 -6.45 -0.86 -8.64
CA PRO A 115 -6.90 -1.07 -10.02
C PRO A 115 -6.88 0.23 -10.87
N PRO A 116 -6.57 0.15 -12.18
CA PRO A 116 -6.41 1.32 -13.06
C PRO A 116 -7.61 2.29 -13.07
N GLU A 117 -8.82 1.78 -12.83
CA GLU A 117 -10.05 2.57 -12.81
C GLU A 117 -10.02 3.66 -11.72
N ARG A 118 -9.32 3.42 -10.60
CA ARG A 118 -9.14 4.43 -9.54
C ARG A 118 -8.18 5.56 -9.94
N PHE A 119 -7.35 5.35 -10.95
CA PHE A 119 -6.40 6.35 -11.46
C PHE A 119 -6.95 7.13 -12.65
N ALA A 120 -8.01 6.66 -13.30
CA ALA A 120 -8.47 7.13 -14.60
C ALA A 120 -8.79 8.64 -14.66
N GLU A 121 -9.23 9.22 -13.54
CA GLU A 121 -9.60 10.63 -13.45
C GLU A 121 -8.53 11.50 -12.79
N LEU A 122 -7.39 10.93 -12.39
CA LEU A 122 -6.28 11.70 -11.83
C LEU A 122 -5.54 12.40 -12.97
N THR A 123 -5.33 13.71 -12.83
CA THR A 123 -4.49 14.47 -13.76
C THR A 123 -3.02 14.20 -13.46
N LEU A 124 -2.49 13.16 -14.12
CA LEU A 124 -1.10 12.72 -14.04
C LEU A 124 -0.33 13.11 -15.32
N ASP A 125 0.81 13.77 -15.17
CA ASP A 125 1.73 14.03 -16.28
C ASP A 125 2.52 12.77 -16.68
N LEU A 126 3.27 12.84 -17.79
CA LEU A 126 4.06 11.70 -18.29
C LEU A 126 5.11 11.21 -17.27
N TYR A 127 5.74 12.12 -16.54
CA TYR A 127 6.73 11.76 -15.52
C TYR A 127 6.06 11.06 -14.33
N GLU A 128 4.92 11.58 -13.88
CA GLU A 128 4.14 10.95 -12.80
C GLU A 128 3.72 9.53 -13.20
N GLN A 129 3.35 9.29 -14.47
CA GLN A 129 3.06 7.95 -14.99
C GLN A 129 4.29 7.03 -15.00
N GLU A 130 5.49 7.55 -15.32
CA GLU A 130 6.73 6.79 -15.23
C GLU A 130 7.08 6.38 -13.81
N VAL A 131 6.85 7.26 -12.82
CA VAL A 131 7.00 6.93 -11.40
C VAL A 131 6.05 5.79 -11.02
N LEU A 132 4.79 5.83 -11.46
CA LEU A 132 3.84 4.74 -11.21
C LEU A 132 4.23 3.43 -11.88
N ARG A 133 4.81 3.48 -13.09
CA ARG A 133 5.39 2.29 -13.73
C ARG A 133 6.49 1.68 -12.86
N GLY A 134 7.35 2.51 -12.26
CA GLY A 134 8.35 2.05 -11.29
C GLY A 134 7.74 1.34 -10.07
N VAL A 135 6.63 1.86 -9.53
CA VAL A 135 5.88 1.20 -8.44
C VAL A 135 5.31 -0.15 -8.92
N ALA A 136 4.74 -0.20 -10.13
CA ALA A 136 4.19 -1.42 -10.71
C ALA A 136 5.27 -2.51 -10.90
N GLU A 137 6.49 -2.10 -11.28
CA GLU A 137 7.69 -2.92 -11.39
C GLU A 137 8.26 -3.39 -10.03
N GLY A 138 7.69 -2.93 -8.91
CA GLY A 138 8.08 -3.35 -7.56
C GLY A 138 9.27 -2.57 -6.97
N LYS A 139 9.66 -1.43 -7.57
CA LYS A 139 10.69 -0.57 -6.98
C LYS A 139 10.21 -0.02 -5.62
N PRO A 140 11.09 0.06 -4.61
CA PRO A 140 10.76 0.67 -3.32
C PRO A 140 10.32 2.13 -3.47
N LEU A 141 9.33 2.55 -2.67
CA LEU A 141 8.89 3.95 -2.68
C LEU A 141 10.01 4.91 -2.24
N SER A 142 10.88 4.48 -1.32
CA SER A 142 12.03 5.28 -0.88
C SER A 142 13.02 5.56 -2.01
N GLU A 143 13.31 4.57 -2.86
CA GLU A 143 14.18 4.70 -4.02
C GLU A 143 13.57 5.65 -5.05
N LEU A 144 12.29 5.47 -5.37
CA LEU A 144 11.57 6.33 -6.31
C LEU A 144 11.46 7.77 -5.78
N ALA A 145 11.24 7.95 -4.48
CA ALA A 145 11.16 9.26 -3.84
C ALA A 145 12.51 9.97 -3.75
N ALA A 146 13.61 9.22 -3.64
CA ALA A 146 14.98 9.73 -3.66
C ALA A 146 15.52 9.95 -5.08
N ALA A 147 14.71 9.71 -6.13
CA ALA A 147 15.09 9.98 -7.50
C ALA A 147 15.47 11.46 -7.71
N ARG A 148 16.26 11.73 -8.75
CA ARG A 148 16.78 13.09 -9.04
C ARG A 148 15.70 14.15 -9.19
N ASP A 149 14.51 13.77 -9.65
CA ASP A 149 13.41 14.70 -9.85
C ASP A 149 12.56 14.80 -8.56
N PRO A 150 12.45 16.01 -7.98
CA PRO A 150 11.80 16.23 -6.69
C PRO A 150 10.28 16.04 -6.71
N ARG A 151 9.65 15.82 -7.88
CA ARG A 151 8.20 15.60 -8.01
C ARG A 151 7.76 14.21 -7.56
N ALA A 152 8.67 13.23 -7.51
CA ALA A 152 8.33 11.85 -7.16
C ALA A 152 7.84 11.70 -5.71
N ALA A 153 8.57 12.24 -4.73
CA ALA A 153 8.20 12.10 -3.32
C ALA A 153 6.81 12.72 -3.00
N PRO A 154 6.48 13.95 -3.44
CA PRO A 154 5.14 14.52 -3.29
C PRO A 154 4.04 13.68 -3.93
N LEU A 155 4.27 13.13 -5.14
CA LEU A 155 3.31 12.26 -5.81
C LEU A 155 3.02 11.02 -4.96
N LEU A 156 4.07 10.30 -4.57
CA LEU A 156 3.95 9.05 -3.82
C LEU A 156 3.34 9.26 -2.43
N GLY A 157 3.69 10.36 -1.75
CA GLY A 157 3.06 10.76 -0.50
C GLY A 157 1.55 10.95 -0.64
N ARG A 158 1.11 11.69 -1.67
CA ARG A 158 -0.33 11.90 -1.94
C ARG A 158 -1.05 10.59 -2.26
N LEU A 159 -0.47 9.73 -3.09
CA LEU A 159 -1.12 8.49 -3.50
C LEU A 159 -1.19 7.46 -2.36
N THR A 160 -0.19 7.41 -1.48
CA THR A 160 -0.26 6.60 -0.25
C THR A 160 -1.27 7.18 0.75
N ARG A 161 -1.39 8.51 0.86
CA ARG A 161 -2.43 9.17 1.65
C ARG A 161 -3.84 8.80 1.21
N LEU A 162 -4.09 8.72 -0.10
CA LEU A 162 -5.35 8.31 -0.72
C LEU A 162 -5.59 6.79 -0.76
N ARG A 163 -4.64 5.99 -0.25
CA ARG A 163 -4.67 4.52 -0.36
C ARG A 163 -4.85 4.05 -1.81
N LEU A 164 -4.22 4.76 -2.75
CA LEU A 164 -4.05 4.36 -4.15
C LEU A 164 -2.80 3.50 -4.35
N ILE A 165 -1.87 3.60 -3.40
CA ILE A 165 -0.73 2.69 -3.26
C ILE A 165 -0.82 2.05 -1.88
N GLY A 166 -1.00 0.73 -1.85
CA GLY A 166 -0.94 -0.06 -0.62
C GLY A 166 0.47 -0.58 -0.37
N GLU A 167 0.82 -0.80 0.90
CA GLU A 167 2.07 -1.48 1.25
C GLU A 167 2.04 -2.91 0.74
N ARG A 168 3.06 -3.29 -0.02
CA ARG A 168 3.16 -4.62 -0.59
C ARG A 168 3.76 -5.58 0.44
N ARG A 169 2.91 -6.16 1.28
CA ARG A 169 3.34 -7.10 2.34
C ARG A 169 3.48 -8.52 1.81
N THR A 170 4.68 -9.08 1.93
CA THR A 170 4.91 -10.51 1.71
C THR A 170 4.57 -11.27 2.99
N ARG A 171 3.73 -12.30 2.87
CA ARG A 171 3.33 -13.12 4.02
C ARG A 171 4.50 -14.00 4.44
N VAL A 172 4.82 -14.02 5.73
CA VAL A 172 5.76 -15.01 6.31
C VAL A 172 5.08 -16.38 6.28
N ALA A 173 5.78 -17.40 5.78
CA ALA A 173 5.35 -18.79 5.84
C ALA A 173 6.04 -19.48 7.02
N ARG A 174 5.26 -20.17 7.86
CA ARG A 174 5.82 -21.09 8.86
C ARG A 174 5.96 -22.46 8.21
N LEU A 175 7.19 -22.93 8.06
CA LEU A 175 7.52 -24.19 7.38
C LEU A 175 8.28 -25.12 8.32
N VAL A 176 8.26 -26.42 8.01
CA VAL A 176 9.07 -27.43 8.69
C VAL A 176 10.24 -27.81 7.81
N VAL A 177 11.46 -27.79 8.35
CA VAL A 177 12.66 -28.18 7.61
C VAL A 177 12.61 -29.66 7.27
N GLN A 178 12.82 -29.99 5.99
CA GLN A 178 12.97 -31.37 5.51
C GLN A 178 14.23 -31.49 4.66
N VAL A 179 14.78 -32.71 4.60
CA VAL A 179 15.93 -32.99 3.72
C VAL A 179 15.41 -33.20 2.30
N GLN A 180 15.96 -32.47 1.34
CA GLN A 180 15.66 -32.65 -0.07
C GLN A 180 16.22 -34.02 -0.53
N ARG A 181 15.34 -34.93 -0.92
CA ARG A 181 15.72 -36.25 -1.48
C ARG A 181 15.60 -36.15 -3.00
N GLN A 182 16.73 -36.22 -3.72
CA GLN A 182 16.77 -36.01 -5.18
C GLN A 182 15.85 -36.96 -5.96
N ALA A 183 15.05 -36.40 -6.87
CA ALA A 183 14.70 -37.02 -8.13
C ALA A 183 15.20 -36.10 -9.25
N GLY A 184 16.40 -36.38 -9.78
CA GLY A 184 16.90 -35.74 -11.02
C GLY A 184 17.71 -34.44 -10.85
N GLY A 185 19.03 -34.58 -10.79
CA GLY A 185 19.92 -33.92 -11.76
C GLY A 185 20.34 -32.46 -11.61
N ARG A 186 19.84 -31.67 -10.65
CA ARG A 186 20.45 -30.37 -10.32
C ARG A 186 20.93 -30.33 -8.88
N GLN A 187 22.22 -30.58 -8.68
CA GLN A 187 22.93 -30.10 -7.50
C GLN A 187 22.74 -28.58 -7.43
N GLY A 188 22.28 -28.07 -6.30
CA GLY A 188 22.21 -26.64 -6.09
C GLY A 188 22.01 -26.33 -4.63
N SER A 189 22.90 -25.51 -4.07
CA SER A 189 22.87 -24.94 -2.72
C SER A 189 21.69 -23.99 -2.49
N SER A 190 20.49 -24.38 -2.93
CA SER A 190 19.24 -23.62 -2.88
C SER A 190 18.21 -24.39 -2.06
N ALA A 191 17.47 -23.67 -1.23
CA ALA A 191 16.28 -24.20 -0.60
C ALA A 191 15.15 -24.41 -1.63
N ALA A 192 14.34 -25.43 -1.43
CA ALA A 192 13.13 -25.68 -2.19
C ALA A 192 11.90 -25.39 -1.33
N ILE A 193 10.95 -24.63 -1.88
CA ILE A 193 9.64 -24.36 -1.27
C ILE A 193 8.52 -24.74 -2.24
N ASP A 194 7.32 -24.94 -1.71
CA ASP A 194 6.16 -25.27 -2.52
C ASP A 194 5.86 -24.21 -3.58
N GLU A 195 5.59 -24.65 -4.81
CA GLU A 195 5.26 -23.80 -5.96
C GLU A 195 4.11 -22.82 -5.64
N THR A 196 3.12 -23.23 -4.84
CA THR A 196 2.00 -22.36 -4.46
C THR A 196 2.46 -21.21 -3.57
N ILE A 197 3.36 -21.47 -2.62
CA ILE A 197 3.95 -20.45 -1.75
C ILE A 197 4.85 -19.54 -2.58
N PHE A 198 5.71 -20.12 -3.42
CA PHE A 198 6.62 -19.38 -4.29
C PHE A 198 5.88 -18.44 -5.24
N ARG A 199 4.83 -18.94 -5.93
CA ARG A 199 4.00 -18.14 -6.82
C ARG A 199 3.31 -16.99 -6.10
N ARG A 200 2.69 -17.25 -4.94
CA ARG A 200 2.03 -16.21 -4.13
C ARG A 200 3.03 -15.15 -3.68
N TRP A 201 4.23 -15.55 -3.30
CA TRP A 201 5.28 -14.59 -3.00
C TRP A 201 5.72 -13.82 -4.23
N ARG A 202 5.86 -14.44 -5.40
CA ARG A 202 6.23 -13.74 -6.64
C ARG A 202 5.20 -12.67 -7.02
N GLU A 203 3.92 -13.00 -6.93
CA GLU A 203 2.81 -12.05 -7.11
C GLU A 203 2.85 -10.94 -6.06
N ALA A 204 3.09 -11.31 -4.81
CA ALA A 204 3.20 -10.37 -3.70
C ALA A 204 4.46 -9.52 -3.79
N VAL A 205 5.56 -9.94 -4.41
CA VAL A 205 6.79 -9.15 -4.56
C VAL A 205 6.74 -8.29 -5.81
N GLY A 206 6.09 -8.78 -6.88
CA GLY A 206 6.05 -8.12 -8.19
C GLY A 206 7.29 -8.33 -9.05
N GLY A 207 8.16 -9.25 -8.67
CA GLY A 207 9.44 -9.51 -9.35
C GLY A 207 9.95 -10.93 -9.11
N HIS A 208 11.15 -11.22 -9.59
CA HIS A 208 11.80 -12.51 -9.36
C HIS A 208 12.25 -12.66 -7.89
N ILE A 209 12.17 -13.88 -7.35
CA ILE A 209 12.63 -14.19 -5.99
C ILE A 209 13.83 -15.12 -6.12
N GLU A 210 15.01 -14.57 -5.83
CA GLU A 210 16.26 -15.34 -5.86
C GLU A 210 16.61 -15.89 -4.48
N TYR A 211 16.22 -15.17 -3.41
CA TYR A 211 16.58 -15.50 -2.04
C TYR A 211 15.37 -15.50 -1.11
N ILE A 212 15.46 -16.34 -0.09
CA ILE A 212 14.58 -16.31 1.08
C ILE A 212 15.38 -16.00 2.33
N GLN A 213 14.71 -15.39 3.29
CA GLN A 213 15.19 -15.27 4.65
C GLN A 213 14.45 -16.31 5.51
N VAL A 214 15.21 -17.11 6.24
CA VAL A 214 14.74 -18.19 7.11
C VAL A 214 15.13 -17.82 8.53
N ARG A 215 14.16 -17.63 9.42
CA ARG A 215 14.38 -17.43 10.85
C ARG A 215 14.03 -18.72 11.60
N GLU A 216 15.00 -19.27 12.32
CA GLU A 216 14.75 -20.39 13.23
C GLU A 216 13.92 -19.91 14.43
N GLU A 217 12.81 -20.58 14.72
CA GLU A 217 11.92 -20.14 15.81
C GLU A 217 12.55 -20.30 17.20
N ARG A 218 13.39 -21.33 17.40
CA ARG A 218 13.99 -21.61 18.71
C ARG A 218 15.12 -20.65 19.07
N SER A 219 16.06 -20.46 18.15
CA SER A 219 17.26 -19.65 18.40
C SER A 219 17.09 -18.19 17.98
N GLY A 220 16.09 -17.88 17.16
CA GLY A 220 15.92 -16.57 16.52
C GLY A 220 16.94 -16.28 15.42
N LYS A 221 17.88 -17.19 15.14
CA LYS A 221 18.91 -17.00 14.10
C LYS A 221 18.28 -16.88 12.73
N VAL A 222 18.85 -15.99 11.92
CA VAL A 222 18.34 -15.63 10.61
C VAL A 222 19.37 -16.01 9.54
N TYR A 223 18.91 -16.71 8.52
CA TYR A 223 19.72 -17.19 7.41
C TYR A 223 19.14 -16.65 6.10
N GLN A 224 20.01 -16.29 5.16
CA GLN A 224 19.61 -16.01 3.80
C GLN A 224 20.15 -17.10 2.88
N MET A 225 19.30 -17.64 2.00
CA MET A 225 19.70 -18.71 1.08
C MET A 225 18.98 -18.59 -0.26
N PRO A 226 19.61 -19.04 -1.36
CA PRO A 226 18.95 -19.11 -2.66
C PRO A 226 17.70 -19.97 -2.56
N VAL A 227 16.68 -19.67 -3.34
CA VAL A 227 15.42 -20.41 -3.34
C VAL A 227 15.03 -20.88 -4.74
N SER A 228 14.39 -22.05 -4.79
CA SER A 228 13.76 -22.62 -5.97
C SER A 228 12.36 -23.11 -5.60
N ALA A 229 11.49 -23.18 -6.61
CA ALA A 229 10.17 -23.76 -6.44
C ALA A 229 10.23 -25.29 -6.63
N ALA A 230 9.47 -26.02 -5.83
CA ALA A 230 9.32 -27.47 -5.89
C ALA A 230 7.83 -27.83 -5.88
N ALA A 231 7.43 -28.78 -6.73
CA ALA A 231 6.03 -29.16 -6.89
C ALA A 231 5.42 -29.80 -5.62
N ASP A 232 6.23 -30.53 -4.84
CA ASP A 232 5.73 -31.42 -3.79
C ASP A 232 6.29 -31.08 -2.39
N ALA A 233 6.72 -29.83 -2.16
CA ALA A 233 7.26 -29.43 -0.87
C ALA A 233 6.16 -29.15 0.17
N GLY A 234 4.93 -28.79 -0.22
CA GLY A 234 3.82 -28.55 0.70
C GLY A 234 4.16 -27.50 1.78
N THR A 235 4.02 -27.87 3.06
CA THR A 235 4.37 -27.01 4.20
C THR A 235 5.80 -27.19 4.68
N SER A 236 6.69 -27.73 3.83
CA SER A 236 8.09 -27.96 4.17
C SER A 236 9.04 -26.98 3.47
N LEU A 237 10.15 -26.69 4.13
CA LEU A 237 11.33 -26.07 3.54
C LEU A 237 12.33 -27.19 3.27
N GLN A 238 12.49 -27.58 2.01
CA GLN A 238 13.41 -28.64 1.63
C GLN A 238 14.82 -28.06 1.48
N LEU A 239 15.75 -28.56 2.29
CA LEU A 239 17.15 -28.13 2.28
C LEU A 239 18.06 -29.25 1.81
N SER A 240 19.08 -28.89 1.05
CA SER A 240 20.16 -29.83 0.73
C SER A 240 20.99 -30.13 1.99
N PRO A 241 21.66 -31.29 2.06
CA PRO A 241 22.55 -31.63 3.17
C PRO A 241 23.61 -30.54 3.46
N GLU A 242 24.13 -29.90 2.42
CA GLU A 242 25.12 -28.83 2.55
C GLU A 242 24.54 -27.59 3.25
N LEU A 243 23.30 -27.22 2.91
CA LEU A 243 22.60 -26.11 3.58
C LEU A 243 22.29 -26.43 5.04
N LEU A 244 21.92 -27.67 5.37
CA LEU A 244 21.70 -28.10 6.75
C LEU A 244 22.99 -28.01 7.57
N ILE A 245 24.12 -28.48 7.03
CA ILE A 245 25.43 -28.38 7.70
C ILE A 245 25.83 -26.92 7.90
N ARG A 246 25.70 -26.08 6.87
CA ARG A 246 26.12 -24.67 6.93
C ARG A 246 25.28 -23.83 7.90
N THR A 247 23.99 -24.11 7.97
CA THR A 247 23.06 -23.33 8.82
C THR A 247 22.93 -23.91 10.23
N GLY A 248 23.20 -25.20 10.40
CA GLY A 248 22.96 -25.95 11.63
C GLY A 248 21.48 -26.30 11.86
N LEU A 249 20.59 -26.00 10.89
CA LEU A 249 19.17 -26.36 10.96
C LEU A 249 19.02 -27.88 10.90
N ARG A 250 18.04 -28.42 11.63
CA ARG A 250 17.74 -29.86 11.66
C ARG A 250 16.41 -30.14 10.99
N ALA A 251 16.29 -31.34 10.40
CA ALA A 251 15.01 -31.82 9.91
C ALA A 251 13.99 -31.87 11.05
N GLY A 252 12.79 -31.35 10.81
CA GLY A 252 11.74 -31.20 11.81
C GLY A 252 11.72 -29.85 12.52
N ASP A 253 12.72 -28.98 12.34
CA ASP A 253 12.69 -27.64 12.93
C ASP A 253 11.63 -26.76 12.26
N ALA A 254 10.90 -26.01 13.08
CA ALA A 254 9.97 -25.00 12.63
C ALA A 254 10.73 -23.69 12.33
N VAL A 255 10.50 -23.16 11.13
CA VAL A 255 11.15 -21.94 10.65
C VAL A 255 10.14 -20.98 10.07
N LEU A 256 10.43 -19.69 10.19
CA LEU A 256 9.67 -18.61 9.58
C LEU A 256 10.42 -18.14 8.33
N VAL A 257 9.76 -18.23 7.19
CA VAL A 257 10.38 -17.99 5.89
C VAL A 257 9.67 -16.83 5.19
N ARG A 258 10.44 -15.93 4.58
CA ARG A 258 9.91 -14.84 3.75
C ARG A 258 10.78 -14.63 2.51
N PRO A 259 10.22 -14.13 1.40
CA PRO A 259 11.00 -13.78 0.22
C PRO A 259 11.80 -12.51 0.50
N VAL A 260 12.95 -12.37 -0.17
CA VAL A 260 13.81 -11.19 -0.07
C VAL A 260 14.08 -10.66 -1.48
N THR A 261 13.84 -9.36 -1.69
CA THR A 261 13.98 -8.70 -2.99
C THR A 261 15.36 -8.09 -3.25
N ALA A 262 16.19 -7.95 -2.22
CA ALA A 262 17.57 -7.50 -2.31
C ALA A 262 18.43 -8.29 -1.32
N LEU A 263 19.65 -8.67 -1.69
CA LEU A 263 20.62 -9.17 -0.72
C LEU A 263 20.73 -8.14 0.41
N MET A 264 20.42 -8.53 1.66
CA MET A 264 20.84 -7.71 2.78
C MET A 264 22.37 -7.63 2.67
N GLY A 265 22.88 -6.44 2.36
CA GLY A 265 24.30 -6.16 2.54
C GLY A 265 24.66 -6.62 3.95
N ALA A 266 25.70 -7.43 4.05
CA ALA A 266 26.25 -7.84 5.33
C ALA A 266 26.42 -6.58 6.18
N GLU A 267 25.72 -6.50 7.31
CA GLU A 267 26.10 -5.53 8.33
C GLU A 267 27.57 -5.82 8.68
N PRO A 268 28.48 -4.85 8.57
CA PRO A 268 29.79 -5.02 9.15
C PRO A 268 29.57 -5.12 10.66
N ASN A 269 29.87 -6.30 11.22
CA ASN A 269 30.02 -6.47 12.65
C ASN A 269 30.89 -5.31 13.15
N SER A 270 30.27 -4.42 13.91
CA SER A 270 30.97 -3.40 14.68
C SER A 270 31.67 -4.14 15.81
N SER A 271 32.98 -4.36 15.64
CA SER A 271 33.90 -4.58 16.74
C SER A 271 34.15 -3.27 17.48
#